data_AF-C1FJ51-F1
#
_entry.id   AF-C1FJ51-F1
#
_cell.length_a   1.000
_cell.length_b   1.000
_cell.length_c   1.000
_cell.angle_alpha   90.00
_cell.angle_beta   90.00
_cell.angle_gamma   90.00
#
_symmetry.space_group_name_H-M   'P 1'
#
loop_
_entity.id
_entity.type
_entity.pdbx_description
1 polymer ?
#
loop_
_entity_poly.entity_id
_entity_poly.type
_entity_poly.pdbx_seq_one_letter_code
_entity_poly.pdbx_strand_id
1 'polypeptide(L)'
;MGAGEERDKYNSQAKEDDARQYGVWGVDGIRQRSASFAKMEEDWEQTVRASPQRPSQSKHDRDRDVVDIRHLGGADAQVAKRSDRFWKREWFHDPARDGTRMGYHADGIRQKSASFAAMTADWEDAVSQVWINAGATEVATQRLLILGAKWQKGALGEIYRDPEAVSVMVRSLESLLPGANPAAVFHGCPEAALVCVDRNALSAQLVALRTGVGIARFDLARVVTHSPSLLLVRDAERECAESAAALRATFLGTLLGDEGVAAAIEVCPALLEAPAEDVVGAFEGFRDDVGEKLANVGGASFRLALDRHDAGAGCVGPSSVGGLIGEMADGDKKEAARETGMRHAVDYAGRVAEPYLRRAKVAREKARPR
;
A
#
# COMPACT_ATOMS: atom_id res chain seq x y z
N MET A 1 20.66 -18.53 13.78
CA MET A 1 19.28 -18.11 13.49
C MET A 1 19.15 -18.12 11.98
N GLY A 2 18.29 -19.00 11.44
CA GLY A 2 18.32 -19.37 10.02
C GLY A 2 17.31 -18.57 9.21
N ALA A 3 17.68 -18.23 7.96
CA ALA A 3 16.87 -17.46 7.00
C ALA A 3 15.44 -17.98 6.75
N GLY A 4 15.09 -19.18 7.22
CA GLY A 4 13.73 -19.70 7.21
C GLY A 4 12.81 -19.04 8.25
N GLU A 5 13.33 -18.70 9.43
CA GLU A 5 12.52 -18.14 10.53
C GLU A 5 12.07 -16.70 10.24
N GLU A 6 12.84 -15.93 9.46
CA GLU A 6 12.46 -14.58 9.02
C GLU A 6 11.40 -14.60 7.92
N ARG A 7 11.47 -15.60 7.02
CA ARG A 7 10.50 -15.79 5.93
C ARG A 7 9.13 -16.25 6.47
N ASP A 8 9.14 -17.07 7.51
CA ASP A 8 7.91 -17.52 8.18
C ASP A 8 7.27 -16.42 9.03
N LYS A 9 8.08 -15.52 9.63
CA LYS A 9 7.58 -14.31 10.31
C LYS A 9 6.93 -13.33 9.33
N TYR A 10 7.53 -13.11 8.16
CA TYR A 10 6.95 -12.26 7.12
C TYR A 10 5.60 -12.81 6.61
N ASN A 11 5.51 -14.13 6.39
CA ASN A 11 4.28 -14.79 5.98
C ASN A 11 3.17 -14.74 7.03
N SER A 12 3.51 -14.72 8.32
CA SER A 12 2.52 -14.64 9.41
C SER A 12 2.03 -13.22 9.64
N GLN A 13 2.90 -12.21 9.53
CA GLN A 13 2.49 -10.80 9.54
C GLN A 13 1.64 -10.43 8.33
N ALA A 14 2.00 -10.89 7.13
CA ALA A 14 1.20 -10.65 5.93
C ALA A 14 -0.22 -11.24 6.04
N LYS A 15 -0.36 -12.42 6.67
CA LYS A 15 -1.67 -13.04 6.94
C LYS A 15 -2.51 -12.27 7.95
N GLU A 16 -1.90 -11.70 8.99
CA GLU A 16 -2.61 -10.87 9.97
C GLU A 16 -3.05 -9.52 9.39
N ASP A 17 -2.21 -8.90 8.57
CA ASP A 17 -2.55 -7.66 7.88
C ASP A 17 -3.64 -7.91 6.81
N ASP A 18 -3.58 -9.02 6.09
CA ASP A 18 -4.64 -9.48 5.17
C ASP A 18 -5.99 -9.68 5.89
N ALA A 19 -5.96 -10.31 7.07
CA ALA A 19 -7.16 -10.52 7.88
C ALA A 19 -7.76 -9.19 8.38
N ARG A 20 -6.92 -8.23 8.77
CA ARG A 20 -7.35 -6.90 9.23
C ARG A 20 -7.90 -6.03 8.10
N GLN A 21 -7.36 -6.15 6.89
CA GLN A 21 -7.72 -5.27 5.77
C GLN A 21 -8.85 -5.83 4.89
N TYR A 22 -9.02 -7.16 4.82
CA TYR A 22 -9.99 -7.80 3.91
C TYR A 22 -10.89 -8.90 4.53
N GLY A 23 -10.65 -9.27 5.79
CA GLY A 23 -11.30 -10.39 6.50
C GLY A 23 -10.61 -11.75 6.26
N VAL A 24 -10.87 -12.74 7.12
CA VAL A 24 -10.21 -14.07 7.08
C VAL A 24 -10.72 -14.93 5.91
N TRP A 25 -9.79 -15.49 5.12
CA TRP A 25 -10.08 -16.46 4.07
C TRP A 25 -10.00 -17.89 4.63
N GLY A 26 -10.96 -18.74 4.28
CA GLY A 26 -10.93 -20.16 4.66
C GLY A 26 -9.82 -20.91 3.92
N VAL A 27 -9.46 -22.10 4.44
CA VAL A 27 -8.37 -22.98 3.95
C VAL A 27 -8.52 -23.37 2.47
N ASP A 28 -9.72 -23.23 1.89
CA ASP A 28 -10.02 -23.58 0.49
C ASP A 28 -9.98 -22.39 -0.49
N GLY A 29 -9.49 -21.22 -0.06
CA GLY A 29 -9.46 -20.03 -0.93
C GLY A 29 -10.84 -19.44 -1.24
N ILE A 30 -11.89 -19.88 -0.53
CA ILE A 30 -13.22 -19.28 -0.54
C ILE A 30 -13.37 -18.42 0.73
N ARG A 31 -13.85 -17.19 0.53
CA ARG A 31 -14.15 -16.24 1.62
C ARG A 31 -15.17 -16.87 2.57
N GLN A 32 -14.80 -17.11 3.84
CA GLN A 32 -15.80 -17.41 4.86
C GLN A 32 -16.60 -16.13 5.13
N ARG A 33 -17.92 -16.24 4.96
CA ARG A 33 -18.91 -15.16 4.98
C ARG A 33 -18.71 -14.20 6.16
N SER A 34 -18.26 -12.97 5.88
CA SER A 34 -18.24 -11.87 6.86
C SER A 34 -19.57 -11.12 6.87
N ALA A 35 -20.03 -10.74 8.06
CA ALA A 35 -21.34 -10.13 8.36
C ALA A 35 -21.69 -8.85 7.59
N SER A 36 -20.72 -8.25 6.89
CA SER A 36 -20.93 -7.11 5.98
C SER A 36 -21.74 -7.47 4.73
N PHE A 37 -21.75 -8.74 4.30
CA PHE A 37 -22.61 -9.19 3.18
C PHE A 37 -24.08 -9.29 3.57
N ALA A 38 -24.40 -9.67 4.82
CA ALA A 38 -25.80 -9.75 5.28
C ALA A 38 -26.50 -8.38 5.28
N LYS A 39 -25.74 -7.31 5.57
CA LYS A 39 -26.27 -5.93 5.58
C LYS A 39 -26.40 -5.32 4.17
N MET A 40 -25.59 -5.79 3.22
CA MET A 40 -25.63 -5.36 1.82
C MET A 40 -26.75 -6.06 1.03
N GLU A 41 -27.08 -7.29 1.41
CA GLU A 41 -28.21 -8.06 0.87
C GLU A 41 -29.57 -7.44 1.30
N GLU A 42 -29.68 -6.95 2.55
CA GLU A 42 -30.88 -6.22 3.01
C GLU A 42 -31.11 -4.90 2.28
N ASP A 43 -30.06 -4.12 2.00
CA ASP A 43 -30.18 -2.81 1.33
C ASP A 43 -30.58 -2.96 -0.16
N TRP A 44 -30.06 -3.98 -0.84
CA TRP A 44 -30.43 -4.25 -2.23
C TRP A 44 -31.83 -4.87 -2.35
N GLU A 45 -32.24 -5.76 -1.43
CA GLU A 45 -33.60 -6.30 -1.41
C GLU A 45 -34.66 -5.23 -1.10
N GLN A 46 -34.36 -4.23 -0.26
CA GLN A 46 -35.25 -3.10 -0.01
C GLN A 46 -35.37 -2.17 -1.23
N THR A 47 -34.27 -1.93 -1.94
CA THR A 47 -34.25 -1.07 -3.13
C THR A 47 -35.00 -1.72 -4.31
N VAL A 48 -34.93 -3.04 -4.45
CA VAL A 48 -35.66 -3.80 -5.48
C VAL A 48 -37.15 -3.97 -5.14
N ARG A 49 -37.54 -4.00 -3.85
CA ARG A 49 -38.96 -4.05 -3.43
C ARG A 49 -39.68 -2.70 -3.44
N ALA A 50 -38.96 -1.58 -3.47
CA ALA A 50 -39.52 -0.23 -3.41
C ALA A 50 -39.82 0.41 -4.79
N SER A 51 -39.98 -0.38 -5.85
CA SER A 51 -40.57 0.12 -7.11
C SER A 51 -42.11 0.12 -7.01
N PRO A 52 -42.81 1.15 -7.54
CA PRO A 52 -44.18 1.45 -7.13
C PRO A 52 -45.17 0.40 -7.62
N GLN A 53 -45.97 -0.12 -6.69
CA GLN A 53 -47.21 -0.81 -7.02
C GLN A 53 -48.10 0.14 -7.85
N ARG A 54 -48.53 -0.31 -9.03
CA ARG A 54 -49.62 0.33 -9.78
C ARG A 54 -50.87 0.35 -8.88
N PRO A 55 -51.53 1.50 -8.68
CA PRO A 55 -52.81 1.52 -8.01
C PRO A 55 -53.86 0.85 -8.90
N SER A 56 -54.58 -0.10 -8.33
CA SER A 56 -55.84 -0.59 -8.86
C SER A 56 -56.83 0.57 -8.91
N GLN A 57 -57.20 1.03 -10.12
CA GLN A 57 -58.32 1.96 -10.28
C GLN A 57 -59.54 1.24 -10.86
N SER A 58 -60.63 1.50 -10.17
CA SER A 58 -62.00 1.07 -10.34
C SER A 58 -62.62 1.52 -11.67
N LYS A 59 -63.58 0.73 -12.14
CA LYS A 59 -64.61 1.11 -13.11
C LYS A 59 -65.30 2.43 -12.69
N HIS A 60 -65.02 3.53 -13.39
CA HIS A 60 -65.97 4.49 -13.96
C HIS A 60 -65.24 5.63 -14.65
N ASP A 61 -65.88 6.22 -15.67
CA ASP A 61 -65.42 7.29 -16.59
C ASP A 61 -64.43 6.79 -17.66
N ARG A 62 -64.78 6.45 -18.91
CA ARG A 62 -65.71 7.05 -19.90
C ARG A 62 -65.56 8.56 -20.03
N ASP A 63 -64.67 9.01 -20.90
CA ASP A 63 -65.02 9.58 -22.22
C ASP A 63 -63.90 10.50 -22.75
N ARG A 64 -63.70 10.42 -24.08
CA ARG A 64 -62.99 11.39 -24.97
C ARG A 64 -61.46 11.42 -24.90
N ASP A 65 -60.67 11.37 -25.98
CA ASP A 65 -60.88 11.39 -27.44
C ASP A 65 -59.72 10.55 -28.05
N VAL A 66 -60.00 9.46 -28.76
CA VAL A 66 -59.92 9.33 -30.23
C VAL A 66 -59.03 10.38 -30.91
N VAL A 67 -57.82 9.99 -31.34
CA VAL A 67 -57.45 9.91 -32.76
C VAL A 67 -56.47 8.75 -32.97
N ASP A 68 -56.99 7.70 -33.61
CA ASP A 68 -56.28 6.64 -34.31
C ASP A 68 -55.54 7.23 -35.52
N ILE A 69 -54.26 6.89 -35.71
CA ILE A 69 -53.76 6.45 -37.04
C ILE A 69 -52.87 5.22 -36.81
N ARG A 70 -53.50 4.05 -36.86
CA ARG A 70 -52.93 2.80 -37.41
C ARG A 70 -52.80 3.00 -38.93
N HIS A 71 -51.97 2.35 -39.73
CA HIS A 71 -51.35 1.04 -39.73
C HIS A 71 -50.29 1.09 -40.86
N LEU A 72 -49.18 0.36 -40.71
CA LEU A 72 -48.58 -0.58 -41.68
C LEU A 72 -47.40 -1.21 -40.90
N GLY A 73 -47.58 -2.32 -40.17
CA GLY A 73 -47.50 -3.70 -40.68
C GLY A 73 -46.02 -4.05 -40.96
N GLY A 74 -45.31 -4.95 -40.28
CA GLY A 74 -45.68 -6.09 -39.46
C GLY A 74 -44.96 -7.33 -40.01
N ALA A 75 -44.30 -8.10 -39.12
CA ALA A 75 -43.72 -9.46 -39.23
C ALA A 75 -42.18 -9.47 -39.03
N ASP A 76 -41.55 -10.35 -38.24
CA ASP A 76 -41.95 -11.31 -37.21
C ASP A 76 -40.64 -11.76 -36.54
N ALA A 77 -40.54 -11.71 -35.22
CA ALA A 77 -39.59 -12.53 -34.48
C ALA A 77 -40.17 -12.84 -33.10
N GLN A 78 -40.76 -14.03 -33.00
CA GLN A 78 -41.33 -14.62 -31.79
C GLN A 78 -40.26 -14.72 -30.69
N VAL A 79 -40.47 -13.99 -29.59
CA VAL A 79 -39.76 -14.23 -28.33
C VAL A 79 -40.38 -15.47 -27.69
N ALA A 80 -39.70 -16.60 -27.81
CA ALA A 80 -40.03 -17.83 -27.10
C ALA A 80 -39.76 -17.64 -25.60
N LYS A 81 -40.82 -17.54 -24.80
CA LYS A 81 -40.79 -17.76 -23.35
C LYS A 81 -40.46 -19.25 -23.10
N ARG A 82 -39.28 -19.55 -22.56
CA ARG A 82 -39.02 -20.86 -21.93
C ARG A 82 -38.11 -20.76 -20.69
N SER A 83 -38.79 -20.86 -19.55
CA SER A 83 -38.46 -21.63 -18.34
C SER A 83 -37.22 -21.30 -17.50
N ASP A 84 -37.49 -20.61 -16.38
CA ASP A 84 -36.74 -20.48 -15.12
C ASP A 84 -36.47 -21.82 -14.36
N ARG A 85 -35.98 -22.88 -15.01
CA ARG A 85 -35.67 -24.15 -14.31
C ARG A 85 -34.34 -24.80 -14.66
N PHE A 86 -33.33 -24.03 -15.02
CA PHE A 86 -32.00 -24.60 -15.34
C PHE A 86 -30.98 -24.56 -14.18
N TRP A 87 -31.20 -23.76 -13.13
CA TRP A 87 -30.11 -23.41 -12.19
C TRP A 87 -30.08 -24.13 -10.83
N LYS A 88 -30.79 -25.26 -10.64
CA LYS A 88 -30.91 -25.87 -9.29
C LYS A 88 -30.43 -27.33 -9.13
N ARG A 89 -29.68 -27.93 -10.07
CA ARG A 89 -29.30 -29.36 -9.92
C ARG A 89 -27.86 -29.82 -10.19
N GLU A 90 -26.88 -28.96 -10.45
CA GLU A 90 -25.50 -29.44 -10.75
C GLU A 90 -24.38 -28.94 -9.82
N TRP A 91 -24.70 -28.44 -8.62
CA TRP A 91 -23.66 -27.96 -7.67
C TRP A 91 -23.46 -28.81 -6.41
N PHE A 92 -23.97 -30.04 -6.38
CA PHE A 92 -23.64 -31.00 -5.32
C PHE A 92 -23.24 -32.35 -5.92
N HIS A 93 -21.96 -32.47 -6.25
CA HIS A 93 -21.28 -33.75 -6.25
C HIS A 93 -20.53 -33.88 -4.92
N ASP A 94 -20.98 -34.85 -4.11
CA ASP A 94 -20.34 -35.31 -2.88
C ASP A 94 -19.11 -36.16 -3.25
N PRO A 95 -17.88 -35.79 -2.86
CA PRO A 95 -16.68 -36.53 -3.26
C PRO A 95 -16.40 -37.79 -2.42
N ALA A 96 -17.31 -38.23 -1.55
CA ALA A 96 -17.08 -39.39 -0.67
C ALA A 96 -17.39 -40.77 -1.30
N ARG A 97 -17.61 -40.88 -2.62
CA ARG A 97 -17.83 -42.16 -3.31
C ARG A 97 -17.08 -42.22 -4.63
N ASP A 98 -15.78 -42.47 -4.55
CA ASP A 98 -15.12 -43.50 -5.36
C ASP A 98 -13.64 -43.58 -4.97
N GLY A 99 -13.28 -44.71 -4.37
CA GLY A 99 -11.94 -44.99 -3.85
C GLY A 99 -10.91 -45.22 -4.94
N THR A 100 -10.46 -44.16 -5.60
CA THR A 100 -9.25 -44.20 -6.45
C THR A 100 -8.18 -43.25 -5.96
N ARG A 101 -7.16 -43.89 -5.39
CA ARG A 101 -5.85 -43.39 -4.99
C ARG A 101 -5.14 -42.76 -6.20
N MET A 102 -4.97 -41.43 -6.20
CA MET A 102 -4.05 -40.69 -7.08
C MET A 102 -3.13 -39.92 -6.13
N GLY A 103 -1.87 -40.31 -5.92
CA GLY A 103 -0.84 -40.38 -6.94
C GLY A 103 -0.17 -38.99 -7.00
N TYR A 104 0.75 -38.74 -6.06
CA TYR A 104 1.57 -37.52 -6.06
C TYR A 104 2.40 -37.48 -7.35
N HIS A 105 2.04 -36.59 -8.28
CA HIS A 105 2.91 -36.22 -9.39
C HIS A 105 3.70 -34.97 -9.01
N ALA A 106 5.00 -35.03 -9.27
CA ALA A 106 6.03 -34.13 -8.76
C ALA A 106 6.18 -32.81 -9.53
N ASP A 107 5.17 -32.39 -10.29
CA ASP A 107 5.13 -31.10 -10.98
C ASP A 107 3.88 -30.35 -10.50
N GLY A 108 4.08 -29.25 -9.76
CA GLY A 108 3.03 -28.42 -9.16
C GLY A 108 2.22 -27.62 -10.18
N ILE A 109 1.62 -28.29 -11.14
CA ILE A 109 0.75 -27.71 -12.16
C ILE A 109 -0.61 -27.40 -11.52
N ARG A 110 -0.83 -26.09 -11.34
CA ARG A 110 -2.11 -25.37 -11.22
C ARG A 110 -3.35 -26.28 -11.30
N GLN A 111 -3.86 -26.71 -10.14
CA GLN A 111 -5.25 -27.15 -10.03
C GLN A 111 -6.16 -25.91 -10.06
N LYS A 112 -6.33 -25.30 -11.24
CA LYS A 112 -7.42 -24.36 -11.48
C LYS A 112 -8.64 -25.20 -11.87
N SER A 113 -9.74 -25.09 -11.12
CA SER A 113 -11.02 -25.71 -11.48
C SER A 113 -11.41 -25.33 -12.91
N ALA A 114 -12.08 -26.23 -13.63
CA ALA A 114 -12.42 -26.07 -15.06
C ALA A 114 -13.20 -24.77 -15.39
N SER A 115 -13.81 -24.14 -14.38
CA SER A 115 -14.47 -22.84 -14.47
C SER A 115 -13.52 -21.63 -14.53
N PHE A 116 -12.27 -21.74 -14.05
CA PHE A 116 -11.24 -20.70 -14.18
C PHE A 116 -10.50 -20.74 -15.52
N ALA A 117 -10.38 -21.92 -16.14
CA ALA A 117 -9.70 -22.08 -17.43
C ALA A 117 -10.49 -21.45 -18.59
N ALA A 118 -11.82 -21.35 -18.48
CA ALA A 118 -12.67 -20.72 -19.49
C ALA A 118 -12.71 -19.17 -19.42
N MET A 119 -12.03 -18.57 -18.43
CA MET A 119 -12.01 -17.11 -18.21
C MET A 119 -10.60 -16.49 -18.27
N THR A 120 -9.56 -17.27 -18.57
CA THR A 120 -8.20 -16.73 -18.73
C THR A 120 -8.13 -16.03 -20.08
N ALA A 121 -8.38 -14.73 -20.10
CA ALA A 121 -8.26 -13.94 -21.31
C ALA A 121 -6.77 -13.70 -21.63
N ASP A 122 -6.39 -13.67 -22.90
CA ASP A 122 -4.99 -13.62 -23.37
C ASP A 122 -4.11 -12.55 -22.70
N TRP A 123 -4.72 -11.48 -22.17
CA TRP A 123 -4.03 -10.43 -21.42
C TRP A 123 -3.52 -10.89 -20.03
N GLU A 124 -4.22 -11.82 -19.37
CA GLU A 124 -3.89 -12.26 -18.00
C GLU A 124 -2.56 -12.99 -17.96
N ASP A 125 -2.30 -13.89 -18.93
CA ASP A 125 -1.04 -14.62 -19.00
C ASP A 125 0.12 -13.70 -19.38
N ALA A 126 -0.10 -12.76 -20.31
CA ALA A 126 0.90 -11.77 -20.70
C ALA A 126 1.28 -10.85 -19.52
N VAL A 127 0.29 -10.25 -18.84
CA VAL A 127 0.53 -9.39 -17.67
C VAL A 127 1.13 -10.17 -16.51
N SER A 128 0.68 -11.39 -16.27
CA SER A 128 1.24 -12.29 -15.25
C SER A 128 2.73 -12.51 -15.46
N GLN A 129 3.14 -12.77 -16.71
CA GLN A 129 4.56 -12.97 -17.03
C GLN A 129 5.39 -11.71 -16.76
N VAL A 130 4.87 -10.51 -17.04
CA VAL A 130 5.56 -9.25 -16.72
C VAL A 130 5.76 -9.11 -15.21
N TRP A 131 4.74 -9.37 -14.40
CA TRP A 131 4.84 -9.30 -12.94
C TRP A 131 5.80 -10.32 -12.34
N ILE A 132 5.75 -11.58 -12.82
CA ILE A 132 6.67 -12.64 -12.39
C ILE A 132 8.11 -12.26 -12.72
N ASN A 133 8.36 -11.72 -13.93
CA ASN A 133 9.69 -11.25 -14.32
C ASN A 133 10.15 -10.06 -13.48
N ALA A 134 9.22 -9.22 -13.00
CA ALA A 134 9.48 -8.13 -12.06
C ALA A 134 9.62 -8.59 -10.59
N GLY A 135 9.67 -9.90 -10.33
CA GLY A 135 9.88 -10.47 -9.01
C GLY A 135 8.62 -10.57 -8.13
N ALA A 136 7.43 -10.41 -8.70
CA ALA A 136 6.19 -10.59 -7.96
C ALA A 136 6.02 -12.04 -7.48
N THR A 137 5.53 -12.20 -6.25
CA THR A 137 5.09 -13.52 -5.76
C THR A 137 3.81 -13.94 -6.49
N GLU A 138 3.45 -15.23 -6.41
CA GLU A 138 2.20 -15.70 -6.98
C GLU A 138 0.98 -14.94 -6.42
N VAL A 139 0.96 -14.69 -5.11
CA VAL A 139 -0.10 -13.94 -4.43
C VAL A 139 -0.16 -12.49 -4.93
N ALA A 140 0.99 -11.81 -5.01
CA ALA A 140 1.05 -10.44 -5.50
C ALA A 140 0.59 -10.36 -6.97
N THR A 141 1.03 -11.31 -7.80
CA THR A 141 0.64 -11.42 -9.21
C THR A 141 -0.87 -11.57 -9.36
N GLN A 142 -1.49 -12.49 -8.61
CA GLN A 142 -2.94 -12.67 -8.63
C GLN A 142 -3.69 -11.41 -8.19
N ARG A 143 -3.20 -10.71 -7.16
CA ARG A 143 -3.80 -9.45 -6.68
C ARG A 143 -3.72 -8.33 -7.72
N LEU A 144 -2.58 -8.20 -8.39
CA LEU A 144 -2.38 -7.20 -9.43
C LEU A 144 -3.25 -7.50 -10.67
N LEU A 145 -3.47 -8.77 -11.01
CA LEU A 145 -4.38 -9.15 -12.10
C LEU A 145 -5.84 -8.77 -11.81
N ILE A 146 -6.28 -8.83 -10.55
CA ILE A 146 -7.65 -8.42 -10.18
C ILE A 146 -7.90 -6.94 -10.52
N LEU A 147 -6.87 -6.09 -10.43
CA LEU A 147 -6.98 -4.67 -10.78
C LEU A 147 -7.28 -4.47 -12.28
N GLY A 148 -6.77 -5.36 -13.14
CA GLY A 148 -7.01 -5.35 -14.59
C GLY A 148 -8.34 -6.00 -15.01
N ALA A 149 -9.13 -6.54 -14.08
CA ALA A 149 -10.36 -7.28 -14.41
C ALA A 149 -11.35 -6.43 -15.22
N LYS A 150 -12.10 -7.05 -16.15
CA LYS A 150 -12.98 -6.34 -17.11
C LYS A 150 -14.05 -5.45 -16.49
N TRP A 151 -14.43 -5.69 -15.23
CA TRP A 151 -15.40 -4.88 -14.50
C TRP A 151 -14.80 -3.58 -13.93
N GLN A 152 -13.46 -3.48 -13.85
CA GLN A 152 -12.75 -2.23 -13.55
C GLN A 152 -12.69 -1.37 -14.82
N LYS A 153 -13.50 -0.31 -14.84
CA LYS A 153 -13.72 0.58 -16.01
C LYS A 153 -12.99 1.93 -15.93
N GLY A 154 -11.98 2.04 -15.08
CA GLY A 154 -11.17 3.25 -14.94
C GLY A 154 -9.78 3.11 -15.56
N ALA A 155 -9.07 4.23 -15.69
CA ALA A 155 -7.70 4.28 -16.21
C ALA A 155 -6.77 3.26 -15.53
N LEU A 156 -6.93 3.07 -14.22
CA LEU A 156 -6.18 2.07 -13.48
C LEU A 156 -6.40 0.64 -14.02
N GLY A 157 -7.66 0.26 -14.23
CA GLY A 157 -7.99 -1.07 -14.74
C GLY A 157 -7.58 -1.28 -16.20
N GLU A 158 -7.49 -0.21 -17.00
CA GLU A 158 -6.94 -0.27 -18.35
C GLU A 158 -5.43 -0.49 -18.32
N ILE A 159 -4.71 0.25 -17.47
CA ILE A 159 -3.26 0.10 -17.28
C ILE A 159 -2.90 -1.32 -16.84
N TYR A 160 -3.54 -1.86 -15.79
CA TYR A 160 -3.23 -3.20 -15.27
C TYR A 160 -3.69 -4.34 -16.20
N ARG A 161 -4.48 -4.05 -17.23
CA ARG A 161 -4.86 -5.01 -18.27
C ARG A 161 -3.90 -5.03 -19.46
N ASP A 162 -3.12 -3.97 -19.64
CA ASP A 162 -2.20 -3.80 -20.75
C ASP A 162 -0.78 -4.25 -20.37
N PRO A 163 -0.26 -5.36 -20.93
CA PRO A 163 1.09 -5.86 -20.62
C PRO A 163 2.18 -4.87 -21.02
N GLU A 164 1.99 -4.04 -22.06
CA GLU A 164 2.98 -3.04 -22.45
C GLU A 164 3.00 -1.87 -21.48
N ALA A 165 1.84 -1.39 -21.04
CA ALA A 165 1.77 -0.36 -19.99
C ALA A 165 2.44 -0.84 -18.69
N VAL A 166 2.15 -2.08 -18.26
CA VAL A 166 2.81 -2.68 -17.08
C VAL A 166 4.33 -2.78 -17.27
N SER A 167 4.78 -3.23 -18.44
CA SER A 167 6.21 -3.31 -18.77
C SER A 167 6.89 -1.94 -18.73
N VAL A 168 6.25 -0.89 -19.26
CA VAL A 168 6.75 0.48 -19.22
C VAL A 168 6.85 1.00 -17.79
N MET A 169 5.85 0.77 -16.95
CA MET A 169 5.87 1.18 -15.54
C MET A 169 7.01 0.53 -14.77
N VAL A 170 7.15 -0.80 -14.90
CA VAL A 170 8.23 -1.58 -14.26
C VAL A 170 9.60 -1.05 -14.71
N ARG A 171 9.85 -0.95 -16.01
CA ARG A 171 11.13 -0.46 -16.55
C ARG A 171 11.42 0.98 -16.17
N SER A 172 10.41 1.85 -16.18
CA SER A 172 10.59 3.26 -15.81
C SER A 172 11.02 3.37 -14.36
N LEU A 173 10.37 2.64 -13.45
CA LEU A 173 10.70 2.63 -12.04
C LEU A 173 12.10 2.06 -11.79
N GLU A 174 12.44 0.90 -12.37
CA GLU A 174 13.77 0.28 -12.20
C GLU A 174 14.89 1.15 -12.77
N SER A 175 14.65 1.84 -13.89
CA SER A 175 15.68 2.69 -14.51
C SER A 175 15.89 4.02 -13.79
N LEU A 176 14.86 4.60 -13.18
CA LEU A 176 14.94 5.88 -12.46
C LEU A 176 15.25 5.69 -10.96
N LEU A 177 14.88 4.54 -10.40
CA LEU A 177 15.17 4.11 -9.03
C LEU A 177 15.76 2.69 -9.01
N PRO A 178 17.06 2.54 -9.36
CA PRO A 178 17.75 1.27 -9.21
C PRO A 178 17.65 0.76 -7.76
N GLY A 179 17.22 -0.48 -7.58
CA GLY A 179 16.99 -1.10 -6.27
C GLY A 179 15.54 -1.04 -5.76
N ALA A 180 14.64 -0.31 -6.45
CA ALA A 180 13.22 -0.37 -6.13
C ALA A 180 12.64 -1.75 -6.48
N ASN A 181 11.59 -2.15 -5.77
CA ASN A 181 10.83 -3.37 -6.08
C ASN A 181 9.47 -2.98 -6.69
N PRO A 182 9.31 -3.02 -8.03
CA PRO A 182 8.07 -2.60 -8.69
C PRO A 182 6.87 -3.42 -8.24
N ALA A 183 7.03 -4.73 -8.09
CA ALA A 183 5.94 -5.59 -7.64
C ALA A 183 5.44 -5.18 -6.24
N ALA A 184 6.35 -4.86 -5.31
CA ALA A 184 5.98 -4.39 -3.97
C ALA A 184 5.31 -3.00 -4.02
N VAL A 185 5.84 -2.08 -4.84
CA VAL A 185 5.29 -0.72 -5.03
C VAL A 185 3.84 -0.78 -5.52
N PHE A 186 3.58 -1.48 -6.62
CA PHE A 186 2.25 -1.53 -7.23
C PHE A 186 1.28 -2.43 -6.46
N HIS A 187 1.78 -3.42 -5.73
CA HIS A 187 0.96 -4.19 -4.81
C HIS A 187 0.54 -3.36 -3.58
N GLY A 188 1.44 -2.53 -3.04
CA GLY A 188 1.19 -1.69 -1.87
C GLY A 188 0.36 -0.44 -2.18
N CYS A 189 0.57 0.17 -3.35
CA CYS A 189 -0.23 1.30 -3.84
C CYS A 189 -0.44 1.17 -5.35
N PRO A 190 -1.55 0.55 -5.77
CA PRO A 190 -1.90 0.41 -7.18
C PRO A 190 -1.91 1.73 -7.94
N GLU A 191 -2.38 2.81 -7.32
CA GLU A 191 -2.54 4.15 -7.90
C GLU A 191 -1.21 4.78 -8.32
N ALA A 192 -0.07 4.32 -7.79
CA ALA A 192 1.26 4.73 -8.25
C ALA A 192 1.45 4.51 -9.76
N ALA A 193 0.70 3.57 -10.35
CA ALA A 193 0.66 3.34 -11.79
C ALA A 193 0.33 4.59 -12.61
N LEU A 194 -0.53 5.48 -12.08
CA LEU A 194 -0.97 6.70 -12.76
C LEU A 194 0.19 7.67 -12.99
N VAL A 195 1.22 7.63 -12.14
CA VAL A 195 2.43 8.43 -12.27
C VAL A 195 3.52 7.65 -13.02
N CYS A 196 3.64 6.34 -12.76
CA CYS A 196 4.72 5.53 -13.31
C CYS A 196 4.57 5.20 -14.80
N VAL A 197 3.36 5.33 -15.37
CA VAL A 197 3.13 5.13 -16.81
C VAL A 197 3.73 6.27 -17.66
N ASP A 198 3.86 7.47 -17.07
CA ASP A 198 4.55 8.60 -17.67
C ASP A 198 5.92 8.79 -17.02
N ARG A 199 6.98 8.43 -17.76
CA ARG A 199 8.36 8.55 -17.30
C ARG A 199 8.74 9.98 -16.89
N ASN A 200 8.18 11.00 -17.55
CA ASN A 200 8.49 12.40 -17.24
C ASN A 200 7.82 12.82 -15.93
N ALA A 201 6.55 12.43 -15.73
CA ALA A 201 5.85 12.66 -14.48
C ALA A 201 6.55 11.95 -13.30
N LEU A 202 6.93 10.69 -13.48
CA LEU A 202 7.72 9.95 -12.48
C LEU A 202 9.06 10.64 -12.21
N SER A 203 9.81 11.03 -13.24
CA SER A 203 11.10 11.72 -13.05
C SER A 203 10.94 13.03 -12.28
N ALA A 204 9.93 13.84 -12.61
CA ALA A 204 9.65 15.10 -11.91
C ALA A 204 9.29 14.85 -10.44
N GLN A 205 8.44 13.87 -10.17
CA GLN A 205 8.06 13.49 -8.81
C GLN A 205 9.25 13.01 -7.97
N LEU A 206 10.13 12.19 -8.56
CA LEU A 206 11.33 11.71 -7.87
C LEU A 206 12.32 12.84 -7.57
N VAL A 207 12.44 13.82 -8.47
CA VAL A 207 13.25 15.02 -8.22
C VAL A 207 12.63 15.83 -7.08
N ALA A 208 11.31 16.06 -7.10
CA ALA A 208 10.62 16.78 -6.03
C ALA A 208 10.82 16.12 -4.65
N LEU A 209 10.69 14.78 -4.57
CA LEU A 209 10.97 14.02 -3.35
C LEU A 209 12.42 14.19 -2.88
N ARG A 210 13.41 14.08 -3.78
CA ARG A 210 14.83 14.26 -3.43
C ARG A 210 15.13 15.68 -2.95
N THR A 211 14.62 16.68 -3.66
CA THR A 211 14.80 18.10 -3.31
C THR A 211 14.15 18.42 -1.97
N GLY A 212 12.93 17.93 -1.75
CA GLY A 212 12.21 18.13 -0.51
C GLY A 212 12.93 17.55 0.70
N VAL A 213 13.39 16.29 0.61
CA VAL A 213 14.19 15.69 1.69
C VAL A 213 15.49 16.46 1.93
N GLY A 214 16.16 16.90 0.85
CA GLY A 214 17.33 17.77 0.92
C GLY A 214 18.56 17.12 1.55
N ILE A 215 18.65 15.78 1.54
CA ILE A 215 19.80 15.02 2.06
C ILE A 215 20.54 14.41 0.87
N ALA A 216 21.86 14.60 0.79
CA ALA A 216 22.64 14.20 -0.39
C ALA A 216 22.73 12.67 -0.57
N ARG A 217 22.73 11.91 0.53
CA ARG A 217 22.85 10.45 0.52
C ARG A 217 21.69 9.85 1.30
N PHE A 218 20.63 9.49 0.59
CA PHE A 218 19.53 8.70 1.12
C PHE A 218 18.99 7.75 0.05
N ASP A 219 18.56 6.56 0.47
CA ASP A 219 18.03 5.52 -0.41
C ASP A 219 16.55 5.76 -0.74
N LEU A 220 16.30 6.62 -1.74
CA LEU A 220 14.94 6.88 -2.22
C LEU A 220 14.26 5.62 -2.78
N ALA A 221 15.01 4.67 -3.33
CA ALA A 221 14.43 3.46 -3.91
C ALA A 221 13.80 2.59 -2.81
N ARG A 222 14.51 2.44 -1.68
CA ARG A 222 13.97 1.80 -0.48
C ARG A 222 12.76 2.55 0.07
N VAL A 223 12.84 3.87 0.20
CA VAL A 223 11.75 4.71 0.71
C VAL A 223 10.47 4.54 -0.11
N VAL A 224 10.55 4.66 -1.44
CA VAL A 224 9.41 4.49 -2.36
C VAL A 224 8.89 3.05 -2.35
N THR A 225 9.76 2.06 -2.21
CA THR A 225 9.34 0.66 -2.13
C THR A 225 8.48 0.38 -0.89
N HIS A 226 8.80 1.02 0.24
CA HIS A 226 8.07 0.83 1.51
C HIS A 226 6.86 1.76 1.64
N SER A 227 6.90 2.96 1.07
CA SER A 227 5.76 3.91 1.06
C SER A 227 5.53 4.49 -0.34
N PRO A 228 4.93 3.69 -1.25
CA PRO A 228 4.72 4.09 -2.63
C PRO A 228 3.72 5.25 -2.80
N SER A 229 2.91 5.54 -1.78
CA SER A 229 2.02 6.72 -1.74
C SER A 229 2.76 8.05 -1.85
N LEU A 230 4.06 8.11 -1.53
CA LEU A 230 4.90 9.29 -1.76
C LEU A 230 4.95 9.72 -3.23
N LEU A 231 4.75 8.78 -4.16
CA LEU A 231 4.66 9.09 -5.60
C LEU A 231 3.40 9.88 -5.97
N LEU A 232 2.41 9.95 -5.08
CA LEU A 232 1.12 10.60 -5.31
C LEU A 232 0.98 11.95 -4.60
N VAL A 233 1.99 12.36 -3.83
CA VAL A 233 1.99 13.64 -3.11
C VAL A 233 2.12 14.78 -4.12
N ARG A 234 1.12 15.68 -4.15
CA ARG A 234 1.02 16.73 -5.18
C ARG A 234 2.08 17.82 -5.03
N ASP A 235 2.47 18.14 -3.80
CA ASP A 235 3.50 19.14 -3.49
C ASP A 235 4.62 18.48 -2.69
N ALA A 236 5.17 17.39 -3.26
CA ALA A 236 6.12 16.52 -2.60
C ALA A 236 7.38 17.25 -2.13
N GLU A 237 7.85 18.24 -2.89
CA GLU A 237 9.00 19.05 -2.50
C GLU A 237 8.74 19.80 -1.20
N ARG A 238 7.62 20.55 -1.11
CA ARG A 238 7.30 21.32 0.09
C ARG A 238 6.97 20.41 1.28
N GLU A 239 6.09 19.44 1.09
CA GLU A 239 5.63 18.56 2.18
C GLU A 239 6.79 17.74 2.75
N CYS A 240 7.65 17.15 1.90
CA CYS A 240 8.83 16.44 2.39
C CYS A 240 9.85 17.38 3.03
N ALA A 241 9.99 18.62 2.55
CA ALA A 241 10.87 19.61 3.16
C ALA A 241 10.42 20.00 4.57
N GLU A 242 9.12 20.20 4.78
CA GLU A 242 8.56 20.50 6.09
C GLU A 242 8.79 19.34 7.07
N SER A 243 8.50 18.10 6.66
CA SER A 243 8.71 16.92 7.52
C SER A 243 10.20 16.65 7.79
N ALA A 244 11.07 16.80 6.79
CA ALA A 244 12.52 16.63 6.97
C ALA A 244 13.12 17.74 7.84
N ALA A 245 12.63 18.99 7.72
CA ALA A 245 13.03 20.09 8.60
C ALA A 245 12.56 19.86 10.04
N ALA A 246 11.32 19.37 10.22
CA ALA A 246 10.80 18.99 11.53
C ALA A 246 11.66 17.92 12.18
N LEU A 247 12.05 16.88 11.43
CA LEU A 247 12.92 15.81 11.93
C LEU A 247 14.33 16.33 12.28
N ARG A 248 14.90 17.23 11.47
CA ARG A 248 16.18 17.90 11.78
C ARG A 248 16.13 18.74 13.07
N ALA A 249 14.98 19.34 13.37
CA ALA A 249 14.77 20.13 14.57
C ALA A 249 14.60 19.28 15.85
N THR A 250 14.41 17.96 15.72
CA THR A 250 14.37 17.05 16.87
C THR A 250 15.77 16.75 17.41
N PHE A 251 15.83 16.16 18.61
CA PHE A 251 17.09 15.69 19.18
C PHE A 251 17.83 14.69 18.27
N LEU A 252 17.12 13.91 17.44
CA LEU A 252 17.75 13.02 16.45
C LEU A 252 18.63 13.83 15.47
N GLY A 253 18.06 14.88 14.89
CA GLY A 253 18.75 15.75 13.94
C GLY A 253 19.92 16.49 14.61
N THR A 254 19.74 16.97 15.84
CA THR A 254 20.83 17.54 16.62
C THR A 254 21.95 16.53 16.89
N LEU A 255 21.60 15.30 17.23
CA LEU A 255 22.54 14.26 17.66
C LEU A 255 23.39 13.72 16.50
N LEU A 256 22.77 13.40 15.37
CA LEU A 256 23.37 12.67 14.24
C LEU A 256 23.42 13.47 12.94
N GLY A 257 22.80 14.65 12.88
CA GLY A 257 22.68 15.44 11.66
C GLY A 257 21.88 14.72 10.57
N ASP A 258 22.14 15.09 9.32
CA ASP A 258 21.44 14.56 8.14
C ASP A 258 21.56 13.05 7.96
N GLU A 259 22.64 12.43 8.45
CA GLU A 259 22.81 10.97 8.34
C GLU A 259 21.78 10.21 9.19
N GLY A 260 21.55 10.67 10.43
CA GLY A 260 20.53 10.07 11.29
C GLY A 260 19.12 10.31 10.78
N VAL A 261 18.87 11.50 10.23
CA VAL A 261 17.60 11.87 9.60
C VAL A 261 17.33 10.97 8.39
N ALA A 262 18.32 10.77 7.51
CA ALA A 262 18.20 9.85 6.37
C ALA A 262 17.91 8.42 6.81
N ALA A 263 18.68 7.89 7.77
CA ALA A 263 18.49 6.52 8.25
C ALA A 263 17.10 6.30 8.89
N ALA A 264 16.58 7.29 9.61
CA ALA A 264 15.23 7.24 10.18
C ALA A 264 14.15 7.24 9.08
N ILE A 265 14.30 8.09 8.05
CA ILE A 265 13.37 8.14 6.90
C ILE A 265 13.40 6.84 6.10
N GLU A 266 14.58 6.28 5.84
CA GLU A 266 14.73 5.02 5.09
C GLU A 266 14.06 3.82 5.76
N VAL A 267 13.95 3.86 7.09
CA VAL A 267 13.31 2.81 7.89
C VAL A 267 11.82 3.10 8.12
N CYS A 268 11.46 4.37 8.30
CA CYS A 268 10.09 4.82 8.50
C CYS A 268 9.71 5.93 7.50
N PRO A 269 9.46 5.58 6.22
CA PRO A 269 9.07 6.57 5.20
C PRO A 269 7.80 7.36 5.51
N ALA A 270 6.93 6.83 6.38
CA ALA A 270 5.73 7.52 6.86
C ALA A 270 6.03 8.87 7.51
N LEU A 271 7.28 9.12 7.91
CA LEU A 271 7.75 10.44 8.37
C LEU A 271 7.57 11.53 7.30
N LEU A 272 7.73 11.19 6.02
CA LEU A 272 7.59 12.13 4.91
C LEU A 272 6.14 12.39 4.50
N GLU A 273 5.21 11.52 4.92
CA GLU A 273 3.77 11.68 4.66
C GLU A 273 3.04 12.34 5.83
N ALA A 274 3.72 12.49 6.97
CA ALA A 274 3.16 13.02 8.18
C ALA A 274 3.37 14.54 8.28
N PRO A 275 2.37 15.28 8.77
CA PRO A 275 2.53 16.67 9.19
C PRO A 275 3.71 16.84 10.15
N ALA A 276 4.37 18.01 10.06
CA ALA A 276 5.55 18.35 10.85
C ALA A 276 5.33 18.17 12.36
N GLU A 277 4.14 18.52 12.87
CA GLU A 277 3.79 18.38 14.28
C GLU A 277 3.81 16.91 14.77
N ASP A 278 3.36 15.97 13.95
CA ASP A 278 3.39 14.55 14.31
C ASP A 278 4.80 13.98 14.21
N VAL A 279 5.60 14.48 13.27
CA VAL A 279 7.01 14.10 13.14
C VAL A 279 7.77 14.49 14.40
N VAL A 280 7.55 15.71 14.91
CA VAL A 280 8.13 16.15 16.18
C VAL A 280 7.62 15.28 17.33
N GLY A 281 6.29 15.09 17.42
CA GLY A 281 5.65 14.27 18.45
C GLY A 281 6.15 12.82 18.49
N ALA A 282 6.48 12.24 17.34
CA ALA A 282 7.00 10.89 17.23
C ALA A 282 8.38 10.72 17.88
N PHE A 283 9.17 11.81 17.98
CA PHE A 283 10.55 11.81 18.48
C PHE A 283 10.74 12.52 19.84
N GLU A 284 9.67 12.97 20.51
CA GLU A 284 9.76 13.64 21.81
C GLU A 284 10.51 12.81 22.87
N GLY A 285 10.31 11.48 22.90
CA GLY A 285 10.96 10.57 23.84
C GLY A 285 12.35 10.06 23.42
N PHE A 286 12.85 10.45 22.24
CA PHE A 286 14.08 9.88 21.70
C PHE A 286 15.32 10.22 22.53
N ARG A 287 15.40 11.46 23.03
CA ARG A 287 16.52 11.93 23.88
C ARG A 287 16.67 11.06 25.12
N ASP A 288 15.57 10.77 25.79
CA ASP A 288 15.56 9.98 27.02
C ASP A 288 15.91 8.51 26.76
N ASP A 289 15.45 7.92 25.65
CA ASP A 289 15.77 6.52 25.31
C ASP A 289 17.25 6.30 24.99
N VAL A 290 17.89 7.27 24.32
CA VAL A 290 19.26 7.13 23.81
C VAL A 290 20.33 7.72 24.75
N GLY A 291 19.94 8.68 25.60
CA GLY A 291 20.86 9.50 26.38
C GLY A 291 21.78 8.72 27.31
N GLU A 292 21.25 7.80 28.12
CA GLU A 292 22.05 7.00 29.05
C GLU A 292 23.01 6.05 28.31
N LYS A 293 22.52 5.42 27.24
CA LYS A 293 23.30 4.47 26.43
C LYS A 293 24.49 5.20 25.78
N LEU A 294 24.27 6.39 25.23
CA LEU A 294 25.35 7.20 24.65
C LEU A 294 26.27 7.80 25.70
N ALA A 295 25.77 8.19 26.87
CA ALA A 295 26.63 8.63 27.97
C ALA A 295 27.58 7.53 28.44
N ASN A 296 27.14 6.27 28.39
CA ASN A 296 27.97 5.11 28.75
C ASN A 296 29.04 4.80 27.68
N VAL A 297 28.68 4.89 26.40
CA VAL A 297 29.61 4.60 25.28
C VAL A 297 30.56 5.78 24.99
N GLY A 298 30.01 6.98 24.81
CA GLY A 298 30.77 8.19 24.50
C GLY A 298 31.47 8.82 25.71
N GLY A 299 31.06 8.44 26.93
CA GLY A 299 31.71 8.87 28.17
C GLY A 299 31.71 10.38 28.38
N ALA A 300 32.79 10.90 28.95
CA ALA A 300 32.93 12.33 29.24
C ALA A 300 32.88 13.23 28.00
N SER A 301 33.37 12.74 26.85
CA SER A 301 33.36 13.53 25.59
C SER A 301 31.94 13.80 25.11
N PHE A 302 31.06 12.79 25.18
CA PHE A 302 29.66 12.96 24.82
C PHE A 302 28.92 13.86 25.81
N ARG A 303 29.15 13.67 27.12
CA ARG A 303 28.55 14.54 28.16
C ARG A 303 28.95 16.00 27.97
N LEU A 304 30.24 16.26 27.71
CA LEU A 304 30.73 17.61 27.45
C LEU A 304 30.10 18.24 26.20
N ALA A 305 29.92 17.47 25.12
CA ALA A 305 29.24 17.95 23.91
C ALA A 305 27.76 18.29 24.20
N LEU A 306 27.08 17.43 24.96
CA LEU A 306 25.69 17.64 25.37
C LEU A 306 25.54 18.85 26.30
N ASP A 307 26.43 19.01 27.28
CA ASP A 307 26.43 20.13 28.21
C ASP A 307 26.68 21.47 27.49
N ARG A 308 27.57 21.50 26.49
CA ARG A 308 27.80 22.69 25.66
C ARG A 308 26.57 23.07 24.85
N HIS A 309 25.88 22.07 24.29
CA HIS A 309 24.64 22.26 23.57
C HIS A 309 23.54 22.82 24.47
N ASP A 310 23.32 22.21 25.64
CA ASP A 310 22.29 22.64 26.58
C ASP A 310 22.60 24.03 27.20
N ALA A 311 23.89 24.37 27.37
CA ALA A 311 24.32 25.68 27.86
C ALA A 311 24.17 26.83 26.83
N GLY A 312 23.70 26.55 25.61
CA GLY A 312 23.55 27.54 24.54
C GLY A 312 24.88 28.10 24.04
N ALA A 313 26.00 27.41 24.34
CA ALA A 313 27.34 27.84 23.97
C ALA A 313 27.62 27.44 22.52
N GLY A 314 27.11 28.26 21.60
CA GLY A 314 27.44 28.18 20.17
C GLY A 314 26.45 27.34 19.39
N CYS A 315 25.66 28.05 18.60
CA CYS A 315 25.01 27.60 17.37
C CYS A 315 25.65 26.32 16.80
N VAL A 316 24.95 25.20 16.93
CA VAL A 316 25.03 24.13 15.92
C VAL A 316 24.52 24.78 14.64
N GLY A 317 25.44 25.37 13.88
CA GLY A 317 25.11 25.81 12.54
C GLY A 317 24.54 24.60 11.80
N PRO A 318 23.57 24.77 10.90
CA PRO A 318 22.91 23.68 10.16
C PRO A 318 23.84 22.87 9.22
N SER A 319 25.16 22.84 9.47
CA SER A 319 26.20 22.27 8.62
C SER A 319 27.24 21.41 9.36
N SER A 320 27.13 21.17 10.67
CA SER A 320 28.06 20.22 11.30
C SER A 320 27.73 18.79 10.85
N VAL A 321 28.57 18.27 9.96
CA VAL A 321 28.49 16.88 9.50
C VAL A 321 28.55 15.96 10.71
N GLY A 322 27.46 15.24 10.98
CA GLY A 322 27.36 14.27 12.08
C GLY A 322 26.80 14.80 13.41
N GLY A 323 26.28 16.04 13.46
CA GLY A 323 25.63 16.59 14.66
C GLY A 323 26.55 16.65 15.89
N LEU A 324 25.97 16.51 17.10
CA LEU A 324 26.72 16.52 18.36
C LEU A 324 27.82 15.46 18.43
N ILE A 325 27.59 14.28 17.86
CA ILE A 325 28.60 13.21 17.83
C ILE A 325 29.76 13.59 16.89
N GLY A 326 29.49 14.32 15.82
CA GLY A 326 30.50 14.89 14.91
C GLY A 326 31.49 15.82 15.61
N GLU A 327 31.06 16.53 16.66
CA GLU A 327 31.87 17.48 17.43
C GLU A 327 32.77 16.83 18.50
N MET A 328 32.57 15.54 18.77
CA MET A 328 33.45 14.81 19.67
C MET A 328 34.86 14.74 19.09
N ALA A 329 35.87 14.78 19.98
CA ALA A 329 37.26 14.56 19.58
C ALA A 329 37.42 13.18 18.91
N ASP A 330 38.24 13.12 17.87
CA ASP A 330 38.43 11.90 17.09
C ASP A 330 39.05 10.77 17.95
N GLY A 331 38.55 9.56 17.74
CA GLY A 331 38.96 8.35 18.45
C GLY A 331 37.81 7.33 18.57
N ASP A 332 38.14 6.12 19.04
CA ASP A 332 37.24 4.96 19.08
C ASP A 332 35.89 5.23 19.74
N LYS A 333 35.84 6.12 20.74
CA LYS A 333 34.61 6.47 21.45
C LYS A 333 33.63 7.28 20.60
N LYS A 334 34.12 8.06 19.63
CA LYS A 334 33.29 8.83 18.69
C LYS A 334 32.61 7.91 17.70
N GLU A 335 33.36 6.98 17.12
CA GLU A 335 32.82 5.97 16.20
C GLU A 335 31.83 5.06 16.91
N ALA A 336 32.17 4.55 18.09
CA ALA A 336 31.26 3.72 18.89
C ALA A 336 29.98 4.46 19.29
N ALA A 337 30.07 5.76 19.64
CA ALA A 337 28.90 6.59 19.92
C ALA A 337 28.05 6.79 18.67
N ARG A 338 28.67 7.05 17.50
CA ARG A 338 27.95 7.21 16.22
C ARG A 338 27.23 5.93 15.82
N GLU A 339 27.90 4.78 15.89
CA GLU A 339 27.30 3.47 15.59
C GLU A 339 26.13 3.18 16.53
N THR A 340 26.33 3.41 17.83
CA THR A 340 25.27 3.24 18.84
C THR A 340 24.09 4.17 18.57
N GLY A 341 24.34 5.45 18.32
CA GLY A 341 23.32 6.44 18.02
C GLY A 341 22.53 6.08 16.76
N MET A 342 23.22 5.69 15.68
CA MET A 342 22.60 5.28 14.42
C MET A 342 21.71 4.04 14.59
N ARG A 343 22.21 3.03 15.29
CA ARG A 343 21.44 1.81 15.57
C ARG A 343 20.17 2.12 16.36
N HIS A 344 20.27 2.98 17.37
CA HIS A 344 19.11 3.39 18.15
C HIS A 344 18.13 4.27 17.38
N ALA A 345 18.62 5.16 16.49
CA ALA A 345 17.77 5.97 15.63
C ALA A 345 16.90 5.09 14.71
N VAL A 346 17.53 4.12 14.02
CA VAL A 346 16.85 3.15 13.16
C VAL A 346 15.82 2.34 13.96
N ASP A 347 16.23 1.84 15.13
CA ASP A 347 15.35 1.03 15.97
C ASP A 347 14.14 1.80 16.48
N TYR A 348 14.37 3.03 16.95
CA TYR A 348 13.33 3.92 17.47
C TYR A 348 12.36 4.34 16.36
N ALA A 349 12.87 4.66 15.16
CA ALA A 349 12.05 5.00 14.01
C ALA A 349 11.03 3.90 13.67
N GLY A 350 11.48 2.64 13.62
CA GLY A 350 10.59 1.51 13.34
C GLY A 350 9.68 1.10 14.52
N ARG A 351 10.20 1.09 15.76
CA ARG A 351 9.45 0.57 16.92
C ARG A 351 8.54 1.57 17.60
N VAL A 352 8.88 2.85 17.55
CA VAL A 352 8.18 3.91 18.29
C VAL A 352 7.53 4.91 17.34
N ALA A 353 8.31 5.50 16.43
CA ALA A 353 7.82 6.56 15.55
C ALA A 353 6.78 6.02 14.56
N GLU A 354 7.04 4.92 13.86
CA GLU A 354 6.10 4.37 12.89
C GLU A 354 4.73 4.03 13.50
N PRO A 355 4.62 3.28 14.63
CA PRO A 355 3.33 3.06 15.28
C PRO A 355 2.66 4.35 15.77
N TYR A 356 3.44 5.35 16.21
CA TYR A 356 2.91 6.65 16.60
C TYR A 356 2.23 7.35 15.42
N LEU A 357 2.93 7.47 14.29
CA LEU A 357 2.42 8.13 13.09
C LEU A 357 1.19 7.44 12.53
N ARG A 358 1.15 6.10 12.55
CA ARG A 358 -0.04 5.32 12.17
C ARG A 358 -1.25 5.68 13.05
N ARG A 359 -1.08 5.80 14.37
CA ARG A 359 -2.16 6.21 15.28
C ARG A 359 -2.59 7.66 15.05
N ALA A 360 -1.63 8.56 14.85
CA ALA A 360 -1.90 9.97 14.58
C ALA A 360 -2.71 10.16 13.30
N LYS A 361 -2.35 9.44 12.21
CA LYS A 361 -3.09 9.43 10.95
C LYS A 361 -4.55 9.00 11.14
N VAL A 362 -4.78 7.89 11.84
CA VAL A 362 -6.14 7.40 12.14
C VAL A 362 -6.94 8.41 12.98
N ALA A 363 -6.30 9.08 13.93
CA ALA A 363 -6.96 10.10 14.75
C ALA A 363 -7.40 11.31 13.91
N ARG A 364 -6.56 11.77 12.97
CA ARG A 364 -6.90 12.87 12.04
C ARG A 364 -8.04 12.50 11.11
N GLU A 365 -8.00 11.30 10.53
CA GLU A 365 -9.07 10.83 9.65
C GLU A 365 -10.42 10.76 10.36
N LYS A 366 -10.44 10.40 11.66
CA LYS A 366 -11.65 10.42 12.49
C LYS A 366 -12.13 11.83 12.85
N ALA A 367 -11.21 12.77 13.04
CA ALA A 367 -11.52 14.14 13.42
C ALA A 367 -12.00 14.99 12.24
N ARG A 368 -11.80 14.54 11.00
CA ARG A 368 -12.22 15.27 9.80
C ARG A 368 -13.76 15.27 9.72
N PRO A 369 -14.43 16.45 9.73
CA PRO A 369 -15.88 16.51 9.56
C PRO A 369 -16.25 15.94 8.20
N ARG A 370 -17.29 15.10 8.17
CA ARG A 370 -17.82 14.46 6.96
C ARG A 370 -18.43 15.47 6.01
#